data_AF-A0A2X2TFT5-F1
#
_entry.id   AF-A0A2X2TFT5-F1
#
_cell.length_a   1.000
_cell.length_b   1.000
_cell.length_c   1.000
_cell.angle_alpha   90.00
_cell.angle_beta   90.00
_cell.angle_gamma   90.00
#
_symmetry.space_group_name_H-M   'P 1'
#
loop_
_entity.id
_entity.type
_entity.pdbx_description
1 polymer ?
#
loop_
_entity_poly.entity_id
_entity_poly.type
_entity_poly.pdbx_seq_one_letter_code
_entity_poly.pdbx_strand_id
1 'polypeptide(L)'
;MLVGDEVQINPNRSRTLQLLAAGVRETVQRYAITFWQLSANPSINRGTLERESRTVAQRLSVLHGINAPEFFDKAVFTSLVLTLRDEGYISDTGDADATETIKVYQMLADLVTSDVRLTIESSASQDAVS
;
A
#
# COMPACT_ATOMS: atom_id res chain seq x y z
N MET A 1 4.92 -35.64 17.41
CA MET A 1 4.04 -35.23 16.30
C MET A 1 3.10 -34.20 16.90
N LEU A 2 3.35 -32.91 16.66
CA LEU A 2 2.57 -31.84 17.28
C LEU A 2 1.16 -31.83 16.65
N VAL A 3 0.16 -31.93 17.51
CA VAL A 3 -1.26 -31.85 17.18
C VAL A 3 -1.50 -30.54 16.45
N GLY A 4 -2.15 -30.64 15.28
CA GLY A 4 -2.46 -29.48 14.44
C GLY A 4 -3.23 -28.44 15.25
N ASP A 5 -2.70 -27.22 15.26
CA ASP A 5 -3.33 -26.07 15.85
C ASP A 5 -4.56 -25.74 14.99
N GLU A 6 -5.71 -26.29 15.38
CA GLU A 6 -6.97 -26.11 14.65
C GLU A 6 -7.48 -24.69 14.93
N VAL A 7 -7.19 -23.77 14.01
CA VAL A 7 -7.64 -22.39 14.09
C VAL A 7 -9.16 -22.36 13.93
N GLN A 8 -9.87 -22.25 15.04
CA GLN A 8 -11.33 -22.14 15.04
C GLN A 8 -11.76 -20.66 15.04
N ILE A 9 -12.59 -20.28 14.07
CA ILE A 9 -13.14 -18.92 13.99
C ILE A 9 -14.19 -18.75 15.07
N ASN A 10 -13.98 -17.81 16.01
CA ASN A 10 -14.98 -17.45 17.00
C ASN A 10 -16.04 -16.53 16.36
N PRO A 11 -17.28 -16.99 16.13
CA PRO A 11 -18.29 -16.24 15.38
C PRO A 11 -18.77 -14.97 16.12
N ASN A 12 -18.65 -14.92 17.44
CA ASN A 12 -19.04 -13.75 18.23
C ASN A 12 -18.02 -12.61 18.14
N ARG A 13 -16.75 -12.93 17.83
CA ARG A 13 -15.66 -11.96 17.70
C ARG A 13 -15.24 -11.73 16.25
N SER A 14 -15.66 -12.59 15.32
CA SER A 14 -15.32 -12.50 13.90
C SER A 14 -15.78 -11.18 13.27
N ARG A 15 -16.98 -10.70 13.62
CA ARG A 15 -17.52 -9.42 13.15
C ARG A 15 -16.64 -8.24 13.57
N THR A 16 -16.22 -8.20 14.84
CA THR A 16 -15.34 -7.15 15.36
C THR A 16 -13.97 -7.19 14.70
N LEU A 17 -13.40 -8.38 14.52
CA LEU A 17 -12.15 -8.57 13.80
C LEU A 17 -12.25 -8.12 12.34
N GLN A 18 -13.36 -8.41 11.66
CA GLN A 18 -13.60 -7.94 10.29
C GLN A 18 -13.67 -6.42 10.20
N LEU A 19 -14.32 -5.75 11.17
CA LEU A 19 -14.39 -4.29 11.22
C LEU A 19 -13.03 -3.64 11.46
N LEU A 20 -12.24 -4.19 12.40
CA LEU A 20 -10.87 -3.74 12.64
C LEU A 20 -9.99 -3.96 11.39
N ALA A 21 -10.10 -5.14 10.77
CA ALA A 21 -9.37 -5.46 9.55
C ALA A 21 -9.77 -4.55 8.38
N ALA A 22 -11.04 -4.14 8.27
CA ALA A 22 -11.50 -3.23 7.23
C ALA A 22 -10.82 -1.86 7.34
N GLY A 23 -10.72 -1.28 8.53
CA GLY A 23 -10.03 0.00 8.73
C GLY A 23 -8.52 -0.06 8.48
N VAL A 24 -7.89 -1.19 8.81
CA VAL A 24 -6.44 -1.38 8.57
C VAL A 24 -6.13 -1.67 7.11
N ARG A 25 -7.00 -2.41 6.41
CA ARG A 25 -6.79 -2.83 5.01
C ARG A 25 -6.50 -1.66 4.10
N GLU A 26 -7.27 -0.58 4.19
CA GLU A 26 -7.09 0.60 3.35
C GLU A 26 -5.73 1.28 3.61
N THR A 27 -5.30 1.31 4.86
CA THR A 27 -3.98 1.85 5.24
C THR A 27 -2.85 0.99 4.69
N VAL A 28 -2.94 -0.33 4.86
CA VAL A 28 -1.96 -1.29 4.31
C VAL A 28 -1.86 -1.15 2.80
N GLN A 29 -2.99 -1.05 2.09
CA GLN A 29 -3.00 -0.88 0.64
C GLN A 29 -2.36 0.44 0.20
N ARG A 30 -2.67 1.57 0.86
CA ARG A 30 -2.04 2.86 0.56
C ARG A 30 -0.53 2.79 0.74
N TYR A 31 -0.06 2.12 1.79
CA TYR A 31 1.36 1.96 2.05
C TYR A 31 1.99 1.07 0.99
N ALA A 32 1.35 -0.05 0.65
CA ALA A 32 1.84 -0.96 -0.39
C ALA A 32 2.02 -0.25 -1.74
N ILE A 33 1.07 0.60 -2.13
CA ILE A 33 1.16 1.42 -3.34
C ILE A 33 2.37 2.36 -3.28
N THR A 34 2.52 3.13 -2.20
CA THR A 34 3.61 4.11 -2.07
C THR A 34 4.98 3.43 -2.04
N PHE A 35 5.13 2.33 -1.31
CA PHE A 35 6.39 1.58 -1.24
C PHE A 35 6.71 0.87 -2.56
N TRP A 36 5.71 0.35 -3.27
CA TRP A 36 5.92 -0.18 -4.62
C TRP A 36 6.47 0.89 -5.57
N GLN A 37 5.84 2.06 -5.59
CA GLN A 37 6.27 3.16 -6.47
C GLN A 37 7.68 3.65 -6.12
N LEU A 38 8.01 3.77 -4.83
CA LEU A 38 9.36 4.08 -4.37
C LEU A 38 10.37 3.00 -4.75
N SER A 39 9.99 1.71 -4.69
CA SER A 39 10.90 0.62 -5.08
C SER A 39 11.17 0.60 -6.59
N ALA A 40 10.18 0.98 -7.39
CA ALA A 40 10.29 1.05 -8.85
C ALA A 40 11.07 2.29 -9.33
N ASN A 41 10.88 3.43 -8.66
CA ASN A 41 11.58 4.67 -8.95
C ASN A 41 12.03 5.36 -7.65
N PRO A 42 13.21 5.02 -7.11
CA PRO A 42 13.64 5.52 -5.82
C PRO A 42 13.89 7.02 -5.76
N SER A 43 14.12 7.70 -6.89
CA SER A 43 14.35 9.14 -6.98
C SER A 43 13.11 9.94 -7.40
N ILE A 44 11.93 9.31 -7.32
CA ILE A 44 10.64 9.95 -7.63
C ILE A 44 10.38 11.15 -6.71
N ASN A 45 10.07 12.31 -7.29
CA ASN A 45 9.72 13.47 -6.48
C ASN A 45 8.38 13.26 -5.75
N ARG A 46 8.23 13.88 -4.58
CA ARG A 46 7.03 13.76 -3.72
C ARG A 46 5.71 14.02 -4.46
N GLY A 47 5.65 15.03 -5.32
CA GLY A 47 4.41 15.41 -6.01
C GLY A 47 3.99 14.36 -7.03
N THR A 48 4.95 13.79 -7.75
CA THR A 48 4.75 12.69 -8.68
C THR A 48 4.36 11.42 -7.95
N LEU A 49 5.07 11.06 -6.87
CA LEU A 49 4.78 9.89 -6.03
C LEU A 49 3.36 9.91 -5.49
N GLU A 50 2.93 11.05 -4.95
CA GLU A 50 1.58 11.25 -4.43
C GLU A 50 0.51 11.13 -5.53
N ARG A 51 0.74 11.73 -6.70
CA ARG A 51 -0.17 11.67 -7.85
C ARG A 51 -0.32 10.25 -8.40
N GLU A 52 0.79 9.55 -8.59
CA GLU A 52 0.80 8.17 -9.10
C GLU A 52 0.17 7.22 -8.08
N SER A 53 0.53 7.35 -6.81
CA SER A 53 -0.07 6.54 -5.74
C SER A 53 -1.59 6.71 -5.68
N ARG A 54 -2.08 7.94 -5.78
CA ARG A 54 -3.53 8.23 -5.85
C ARG A 54 -4.19 7.60 -7.07
N THR A 55 -3.51 7.61 -8.22
CA THR A 55 -4.05 7.05 -9.47
C THR A 55 -4.27 5.54 -9.34
N VAL A 56 -3.31 4.83 -8.70
CA VAL A 56 -3.44 3.40 -8.41
C VAL A 56 -4.55 3.14 -7.39
N ALA A 57 -4.62 3.94 -6.32
CA ALA A 57 -5.69 3.83 -5.32
C ALA A 57 -7.08 4.05 -5.94
N GLN A 58 -7.22 5.00 -6.86
CA GLN A 58 -8.46 5.23 -7.59
C GLN A 58 -8.83 4.02 -8.46
N ARG A 59 -7.87 3.41 -9.16
CA ARG A 59 -8.10 2.18 -9.94
C ARG A 59 -8.55 1.02 -9.05
N LEU A 60 -7.88 0.82 -7.91
CA LEU A 60 -8.28 -0.18 -6.92
C LEU A 60 -9.70 0.06 -6.39
N SER A 61 -10.07 1.32 -6.14
CA SER A 61 -11.42 1.69 -5.70
C SER A 61 -12.49 1.31 -6.74
N VAL A 62 -12.23 1.56 -8.03
CA VAL A 62 -13.14 1.20 -9.13
C VAL A 62 -13.22 -0.32 -9.32
N LEU A 63 -12.09 -1.03 -9.31
CA LEU A 63 -12.03 -2.47 -9.58
C LEU A 63 -12.58 -3.33 -8.44
N HIS A 64 -12.43 -2.88 -7.19
CA HIS A 64 -12.84 -3.63 -6.01
C HIS A 64 -14.09 -3.08 -5.32
N GLY A 65 -14.74 -2.07 -5.91
CA GLY A 65 -15.98 -1.48 -5.40
C GLY A 65 -15.82 -0.77 -4.06
N ILE A 66 -14.62 -0.26 -3.75
CA ILE A 66 -14.36 0.49 -2.52
C ILE A 66 -14.91 1.91 -2.71
N ASN A 67 -16.07 2.19 -2.13
CA ASN A 67 -16.67 3.54 -2.14
C ASN A 67 -16.20 4.36 -0.93
N ALA A 68 -14.89 4.60 -0.83
CA ALA A 68 -14.25 5.35 0.24
C ALA A 68 -13.47 6.53 -0.36
N PRO A 69 -14.04 7.74 -0.41
CA PRO A 69 -13.33 8.92 -0.93
C PRO A 69 -12.01 9.20 -0.19
N GLU A 70 -11.90 8.78 1.07
CA GLU A 70 -10.68 8.82 1.88
C GLU A 70 -9.56 7.91 1.37
N PHE A 71 -9.87 6.90 0.55
CA PHE A 71 -8.88 5.92 0.09
C PHE A 71 -7.88 6.51 -0.91
N PHE A 72 -8.32 7.46 -1.71
CA PHE A 72 -7.51 8.16 -2.71
C PHE A 72 -7.34 9.66 -2.40
N ASP A 73 -7.58 10.06 -1.15
CA ASP A 73 -7.45 11.45 -0.72
C ASP A 73 -5.99 11.94 -0.76
N LYS A 74 -5.80 13.16 -1.26
CA LYS A 74 -4.48 13.78 -1.42
C LYS A 74 -3.77 14.03 -0.09
N ALA A 75 -4.49 14.49 0.93
CA ALA A 75 -3.90 14.83 2.21
C ALA A 75 -3.37 13.58 2.92
N VAL A 76 -4.03 12.44 2.76
CA VAL A 76 -3.56 11.15 3.30
C VAL A 76 -2.22 10.76 2.70
N PHE A 77 -2.08 10.73 1.37
CA PHE A 77 -0.81 10.38 0.73
C PHE A 77 0.28 11.42 1.01
N THR A 78 -0.08 12.70 1.04
CA THR A 78 0.86 13.77 1.41
C THR A 78 1.39 13.56 2.82
N SER A 79 0.51 13.25 3.78
CA SER A 79 0.88 12.95 5.17
C SER A 79 1.83 11.76 5.25
N LEU A 80 1.51 10.66 4.56
CA LEU A 80 2.37 9.47 4.51
C LEU A 80 3.77 9.78 3.98
N VAL A 81 3.87 10.47 2.83
CA VAL A 81 5.18 10.77 2.22
C VAL A 81 6.00 11.73 3.10
N LEU A 82 5.35 12.67 3.79
CA LEU A 82 6.01 13.53 4.77
C LEU A 82 6.54 12.71 5.96
N THR A 83 5.73 11.82 6.53
CA THR A 83 6.17 10.94 7.63
C THR A 83 7.35 10.07 7.21
N LEU A 84 7.34 9.49 6.01
CA LEU A 84 8.47 8.69 5.51
C LEU A 84 9.76 9.51 5.38
N ARG A 85 9.64 10.79 5.01
CA ARG A 85 10.80 11.69 4.98
C ARG A 85 11.28 12.04 6.38
N ASP A 86 10.36 12.39 7.29
CA ASP A 86 10.71 12.79 8.66
C ASP A 86 11.37 11.63 9.44
N GLU A 87 10.97 10.39 9.15
CA GLU A 87 11.56 9.16 9.69
C GLU A 87 12.82 8.70 8.94
N GLY A 88 13.25 9.42 7.90
CA GLY A 88 14.49 9.15 7.16
C GLY A 88 14.44 8.02 6.13
N TYR A 89 13.26 7.51 5.77
CA TYR A 89 13.07 6.53 4.69
C TYR A 89 13.18 7.13 3.29
N ILE A 90 12.99 8.45 3.17
CA ILE A 90 13.15 9.23 1.94
C ILE A 90 14.09 10.40 2.25
N SER A 91 15.10 10.61 1.42
CA SER A 91 16.05 11.72 1.58
C SER A 91 15.42 13.08 1.23
N ASP A 92 16.10 14.17 1.60
CA ASP A 92 15.71 15.53 1.21
C ASP A 92 15.76 15.78 -0.30
N THR A 93 16.52 14.95 -1.05
CA THR A 93 16.57 14.96 -2.51
C THR A 93 15.46 14.09 -3.14
N GLY A 94 14.68 13.37 -2.32
CA GLY A 94 13.62 12.48 -2.76
C GLY A 94 14.08 11.06 -3.06
N ASP A 95 15.31 10.70 -2.67
CA ASP A 95 15.88 9.38 -2.91
C ASP A 95 15.54 8.44 -1.74
N ALA A 96 14.95 7.29 -2.05
CA ALA A 96 14.72 6.21 -1.10
C ALA A 96 15.71 5.06 -1.30
N ASP A 97 15.95 4.27 -0.26
CA ASP A 97 16.69 3.00 -0.41
C ASP A 97 15.76 1.96 -1.08
N ALA A 98 16.05 1.64 -2.34
CA ALA A 98 15.31 0.64 -3.12
C ALA A 98 15.24 -0.73 -2.40
N THR A 99 16.30 -1.10 -1.66
CA THR A 99 16.42 -2.38 -0.96
C THR A 99 15.51 -2.41 0.27
N GLU A 100 15.39 -1.30 0.99
CA GLU A 100 14.51 -1.22 2.16
C GLU A 100 13.04 -1.04 1.74
N THR A 101 12.78 -0.23 0.71
CA THR A 101 11.42 -0.01 0.21
C THR A 101 10.79 -1.28 -0.35
N ILE A 102 11.56 -2.11 -1.08
CA ILE A 102 11.03 -3.39 -1.59
C ILE A 102 10.78 -4.40 -0.46
N LYS A 103 11.58 -4.43 0.61
CA LYS A 103 11.32 -5.27 1.79
C LYS A 103 10.03 -4.89 2.48
N VAL A 104 9.81 -3.58 2.68
CA VAL A 104 8.56 -3.07 3.28
C VAL A 104 7.37 -3.39 2.38
N TYR A 105 7.51 -3.20 1.07
CA TYR A 105 6.48 -3.62 0.11
C TYR A 105 6.15 -5.11 0.23
N GLN A 106 7.15 -6.01 0.27
CA GLN A 106 6.93 -7.45 0.41
C GLN A 106 6.16 -7.82 1.68
N MET A 107 6.50 -7.20 2.83
CA MET A 107 5.77 -7.41 4.08
C MET A 107 4.30 -6.96 3.98
N LEU A 108 4.04 -5.85 3.29
CA LEU A 108 2.68 -5.35 3.05
C LEU A 108 1.92 -6.21 2.01
N ALA A 109 2.64 -6.74 1.02
CA ALA A 109 2.11 -7.59 -0.05
C ALA A 109 1.53 -8.91 0.48
N ASP A 110 2.08 -9.44 1.58
CA ASP A 110 1.57 -10.61 2.28
C ASP A 110 0.25 -10.36 3.02
N LEU A 111 -0.09 -9.09 3.27
CA LEU A 111 -1.29 -8.67 3.98
C LEU A 111 -2.44 -8.25 3.04
N VAL A 112 -2.19 -8.20 1.72
CA VAL A 112 -3.19 -7.86 0.71
C VAL A 112 -3.54 -9.06 -0.15
N THR A 113 -4.72 -9.02 -0.78
CA THR A 113 -5.15 -10.08 -1.68
C THR A 113 -4.36 -10.05 -2.99
N SER A 114 -4.27 -11.20 -3.66
CA SER A 114 -3.54 -11.33 -4.93
C SER A 114 -4.02 -10.34 -6.00
N ASP A 115 -5.33 -10.09 -6.11
CA ASP A 115 -5.88 -9.16 -7.12
C ASP A 115 -5.45 -7.70 -6.87
N VAL A 116 -5.37 -7.31 -5.60
CA VAL A 116 -4.89 -5.98 -5.20
C VAL A 116 -3.40 -5.86 -5.53
N ARG A 117 -2.61 -6.89 -5.22
CA ARG A 117 -1.18 -6.93 -5.52
C ARG A 117 -0.92 -6.79 -7.03
N LEU A 118 -1.64 -7.56 -7.86
CA LEU A 118 -1.53 -7.46 -9.32
C LEU A 118 -1.84 -6.05 -9.85
N THR A 119 -2.86 -5.40 -9.28
CA THR A 119 -3.22 -4.02 -9.66
C THR A 119 -2.11 -3.03 -9.30
N ILE A 120 -1.52 -3.16 -8.11
CA ILE A 120 -0.39 -2.34 -7.66
C ILE A 120 0.82 -2.57 -8.57
N GLU A 121 1.21 -3.82 -8.82
CA GLU A 121 2.40 -4.15 -9.61
C GLU A 121 2.28 -3.71 -11.07
N SER A 122 1.06 -3.73 -11.62
CA SER A 122 0.79 -3.27 -12.98
C SER A 122 0.99 -1.76 -13.19
N SER A 123 1.05 -0.95 -12.13
CA SER A 123 1.20 0.50 -12.25
C SER A 123 2.60 0.92 -12.68
N ALA A 124 3.64 0.22 -12.23
CA ALA A 124 5.02 0.54 -12.58
C ALA A 124 5.37 0.15 -14.02
N SER A 125 4.65 -0.82 -14.60
CA SER A 125 4.86 -1.28 -15.97
C SER A 125 4.35 -0.31 -17.05
N GLN A 126 3.55 0.70 -16.69
CA GLN A 126 2.98 1.65 -17.66
C GLN A 126 3.93 2.78 -18.05
N ASP A 127 4.98 3.06 -17.26
CA ASP A 127 5.94 4.15 -17.55
C ASP A 127 7.18 3.70 -18.33
N ALA A 128 7.35 2.40 -18.57
CA ALA A 128 8.46 1.86 -19.38
C ALA A 128 8.19 1.88 -20.90
N VAL A 129 7.00 2.33 -21.33
CA VAL A 129 6.59 2.43 -22.73
C VAL A 129 5.99 3.81 -22.98
N SER A 130 6.81 4.86 -22.97
CA SER A 130 6.52 6.16 -23.57
C SER A 130 7.81 6.88 -23.92
#